data_AF-A0A0F9QI99-F1
#
_entry.id   AF-A0A0F9QI99-F1
#
_cell.length_a   1.000
_cell.length_b   1.000
_cell.length_c   1.000
_cell.angle_alpha   90.00
_cell.angle_beta   90.00
_cell.angle_gamma   90.00
#
_symmetry.space_group_name_H-M   'P 1'
#
loop_
_entity.id
_entity.type
_entity.pdbx_description
1 polymer ?
#
loop_
_entity_poly.entity_id
_entity_poly.type
_entity_poly.pdbx_seq_one_letter_code
_entity_poly.pdbx_strand_id
1 'polypeptide(L)' 'MAELASNIHIYDHEKARIYLENGREVKVNNHEKFSSDEAPELLTRIARRKGFISANDVIATFSA' A
#
# COMPACT_ATOMS: atom_id res chain seq x y z
N MET A 1 23.27 -11.88 -7.74
CA MET A 1 21.89 -12.24 -7.38
C MET A 1 21.23 -10.97 -6.91
N ALA A 2 20.21 -10.46 -7.61
CA ALA A 2 19.54 -9.24 -7.18
C ALA A 2 18.71 -9.61 -5.95
N GLU A 3 19.13 -9.12 -4.79
CA GLU A 3 18.31 -9.12 -3.59
C GLU A 3 17.02 -8.38 -3.94
N LEU A 4 15.92 -9.12 -4.02
CA LEU A 4 14.58 -8.57 -4.19
C LEU A 4 14.29 -7.75 -2.93
N ALA A 5 14.70 -6.48 -2.92
CA ALA A 5 14.28 -5.54 -1.89
C ALA A 5 12.77 -5.34 -2.05
N SER A 6 12.00 -6.19 -1.39
CA SER A 6 10.57 -6.00 -1.20
C SER A 6 10.39 -4.92 -0.16
N ASN A 7 10.22 -3.68 -0.60
CA ASN A 7 9.92 -2.60 0.31
C ASN A 7 8.47 -2.73 0.80
N ILE A 8 8.30 -2.57 2.11
CA ILE A 8 7.01 -2.66 2.77
C ILE A 8 6.52 -1.23 2.99
N HIS A 9 5.39 -0.90 2.39
CA HIS A 9 4.70 0.36 2.56
C HIS A 9 3.57 0.19 3.57
N ILE A 10 3.28 1.24 4.34
CA ILE A 10 2.26 1.19 5.40
C ILE A 10 0.99 1.86 4.89
N TYR A 11 -0.14 1.18 5.01
CA TYR A 11 -1.46 1.79 4.87
C TYR A 11 -2.06 2.09 6.23
N ASP A 12 -2.41 3.36 6.42
CA ASP A 12 -3.14 3.89 7.58
C ASP A 12 -4.63 3.92 7.24
N HIS A 13 -5.40 3.07 7.92
CA HIS A 13 -6.85 2.94 7.76
C HIS A 13 -7.61 4.17 8.26
N GLU A 14 -7.16 4.80 9.35
CA GLU A 14 -7.84 5.95 9.96
C GLU A 14 -7.77 7.17 9.05
N LYS A 15 -6.64 7.37 8.39
CA LYS A 15 -6.39 8.48 7.46
C LYS A 15 -6.67 8.12 6.01
N ALA A 16 -6.90 6.84 5.71
CA ALA A 16 -7.00 6.28 4.37
C ALA A 16 -5.82 6.71 3.48
N ARG A 17 -4.58 6.56 3.98
CA ARG A 17 -3.34 6.98 3.29
C ARG A 17 -2.32 5.85 3.24
N ILE A 18 -1.63 5.75 2.12
CA ILE A 18 -0.46 4.88 1.97
C ILE A 18 0.79 5.74 2.13
N TYR A 19 1.67 5.33 3.03
CA TYR A 19 2.99 5.92 3.25
C TYR A 19 4.02 5.12 2.47
N LEU A 20 4.60 5.75 1.46
CA LEU A 20 5.65 5.18 0.63
C LEU A 20 7.02 5.45 1.25
N GLU A 21 7.97 4.54 1.01
CA GLU A 21 9.33 4.64 1.57
C GLU A 21 10.09 5.87 1.03
N ASN A 22 9.74 6.33 -0.17
CA ASN A 22 10.27 7.55 -0.77
C ASN A 22 9.73 8.84 -0.12
N GLY A 23 9.00 8.75 0.99
CA GLY A 23 8.40 9.87 1.71
C GLY A 23 7.13 10.44 1.06
N ARG A 24 6.62 9.83 -0.02
CA ARG A 24 5.35 10.25 -0.64
C ARG A 24 4.17 9.61 0.07
N GLU A 25 3.11 10.41 0.23
CA GLU A 25 1.83 9.94 0.75
C GLU A 25 0.83 9.82 -0.41
N VAL A 26 0.16 8.67 -0.52
CA VAL A 26 -0.92 8.45 -1.48
C VAL A 26 -2.24 8.39 -0.74
N LYS A 27 -3.12 9.36 -0.99
CA LYS A 27 -4.48 9.33 -0.46
C LYS A 27 -5.32 8.29 -1.22
N VAL A 28 -5.86 7.33 -0.49
CA VAL A 28 -6.82 6.37 -1.01
C VAL A 28 -8.21 6.96 -0.78
N ASN A 29 -8.83 7.50 -1.84
CA ASN A 29 -10.24 7.90 -1.78
C ASN A 29 -11.09 6.64 -1.78
N ASN A 30 -11.27 6.08 -0.60
CA ASN A 30 -11.94 4.82 -0.43
C ASN A 30 -13.42 5.08 -0.14
N HIS A 31 -14.23 5.15 -1.20
CA HIS A 31 -15.68 5.18 -1.05
C HIS A 31 -16.23 3.77 -0.74
N GLU A 32 -15.44 2.72 -0.98
CA GLU A 32 -15.70 1.34 -0.60
C GLU A 32 -14.99 1.06 0.72
N LYS A 33 -15.69 0.59 1.76
CA LYS A 33 -15.03 0.13 2.99
C LYS A 33 -14.32 -1.19 2.68
N PHE A 34 -13.00 -1.19 2.49
CA PHE A 34 -12.26 -2.45 2.41
C PHE A 34 -12.28 -3.14 3.78
N SER A 35 -12.65 -4.41 3.81
CA SER A 35 -12.40 -5.28 4.96
C SER A 35 -10.89 -5.38 5.20
N SER A 36 -10.46 -5.32 6.47
CA SER A 36 -9.05 -5.24 6.87
C SER A 36 -8.17 -6.35 6.26
N ASP A 37 -8.74 -7.54 6.03
CA ASP A 37 -8.05 -8.70 5.45
C ASP A 37 -7.81 -8.59 3.93
N GLU A 38 -8.68 -7.91 3.18
CA GLU A 38 -8.56 -7.80 1.70
C GLU A 38 -7.93 -6.47 1.25
N ALA A 39 -7.87 -5.48 2.15
CA ALA A 39 -7.27 -4.18 1.92
C ALA A 39 -5.80 -4.23 1.44
N PRO A 40 -4.86 -4.97 2.07
CA PRO A 40 -3.45 -4.91 1.69
C PRO A 40 -3.20 -5.39 0.25
N GLU A 41 -3.84 -6.48 -0.17
CA GLU A 41 -3.63 -7.06 -1.50
C GLU A 41 -4.22 -6.16 -2.61
N LEU A 42 -5.45 -5.67 -2.40
CA LEU A 42 -6.10 -4.73 -3.33
C LEU A 42 -5.32 -3.43 -3.46
N LEU A 43 -4.91 -2.84 -2.34
CA LEU A 43 -4.12 -1.61 -2.33
C LEU A 43 -2.79 -1.81 -3.04
N THR A 44 -2.09 -2.92 -2.77
CA THR A 44 -0.83 -3.27 -3.45
C THR A 44 -1.05 -3.34 -4.96
N ARG A 45 -2.12 -4.01 -5.39
CA ARG A 45 -2.43 -4.17 -6.82
C ARG A 45 -2.76 -2.84 -7.50
N ILE A 46 -3.53 -1.97 -6.83
CA ILE A 46 -3.88 -0.63 -7.32
C ILE A 46 -2.63 0.25 -7.39
N ALA A 47 -1.81 0.24 -6.34
CA ALA A 47 -0.60 1.03 -6.25
C ALA A 47 0.43 0.63 -7.32
N ARG A 48 0.60 -0.68 -7.57
CA ARG A 48 1.42 -1.20 -8.68
C ARG A 48 0.88 -0.75 -10.03
N ARG A 49 -0.43 -0.90 -10.26
CA ARG A 49 -1.06 -0.53 -11.53
C ARG A 49 -0.95 0.97 -11.83
N LYS A 50 -0.96 1.81 -10.79
CA LYS A 50 -0.78 3.26 -10.90
C LYS A 50 0.70 3.68 -10.93
N GLY A 51 1.64 2.76 -10.76
CA GLY A 51 3.08 3.06 -10.71
C GLY A 51 3.51 3.82 -9.44
N PHE A 52 2.73 3.72 -8.35
CA PHE A 52 3.10 4.31 -7.07
C PHE A 52 4.17 3.50 -6.34
N ILE A 53 4.16 2.18 -6.53
CA ILE A 53 5.09 1.22 -5.93
C ILE A 53 5.61 0.28 -7.01
N SER A 54 6.78 -0.31 -6.79
CA SER A 54 7.40 -1.26 -7.70
C SER A 54 6.69 -2.61 -7.71
N ALA A 55 6.97 -3.43 -8.72
CA ALA A 55 6.38 -4.76 -8.86
C ALA A 55 6.68 -5.72 -7.68
N ASN A 56 7.77 -5.46 -6.93
CA ASN A 56 8.19 -6.26 -5.78
C ASN A 56 7.77 -5.67 -4.43
N ASP A 57 7.21 -4.46 -4.44
CA ASP A 57 6.80 -3.75 -3.23
C ASP A 57 5.43 -4.22 -2.77
N VAL A 58 5.20 -4.19 -1.47
CA VAL A 58 3.94 -4.64 -0.85
C VAL A 58 3.40 -3.58 0.11
N ILE A 59 2.08 -3.51 0.22
CA ILE A 59 1.42 -2.65 1.20
C ILE A 59 0.95 -3.52 2.35
N ALA A 60 1.46 -3.24 3.55
CA ALA A 60 0.97 -3.80 4.78
C ALA A 60 -0.04 -2.85 5.40
N THR A 61 -1.14 -3.40 5.90
CA THR A 61 -2.11 -2.67 6.70
C THR A 61 -1.76 -2.83 8.17
N PHE A 62 -1.85 -1.73 8.93
CA PHE A 62 -1.77 -1.80 10.38
C PHE A 62 -3.12 -1.40 10.97
N SER A 63 -3.73 -2.33 11.68
CA SER A 63 -4.90 -2.11 12.53
C SER A 63 -4.43 -2.23 13.98
N ALA A 64 -4.42 -1.11 14.70
CA ALA A 64 -4.12 -1.07 16.15
C ALA A 64 -5.25 -1.71 16.97
#